data_AF-A0A7Y5SQX8-F1
#
_entry.id   AF-A0A7Y5SQX8-F1
#
_cell.length_a   1.000
_cell.length_b   1.000
_cell.length_c   1.000
_cell.angle_alpha   90.00
_cell.angle_beta   90.00
_cell.angle_gamma   90.00
#
_symmetry.space_group_name_H-M   'P 1'
#
loop_
_entity.id
_entity.type
_entity.pdbx_description
1 polymer ?
#
loop_
_entity_poly.entity_id
_entity_poly.type
_entity_poly.pdbx_seq_one_letter_code
_entity_poly.pdbx_strand_id
1 'polypeptide(L)'
;MTMVSILPMKTETGEVCYSAVAGDKRSQGNTAGEALDAITAQLPGDASGTLVIVQSRAPDRFFGVAQQQRLAELMRRWREARDRGETLSAEEHAELDALVQAELNASGSRAASIAEALDR
;
A
#
# COMPACT_ATOMS: atom_id res chain seq x y z
N MET A 1 -2.64 -23.45 19.11
CA MET A 1 -2.23 -23.10 17.73
C MET A 1 -1.81 -21.64 17.75
N THR A 2 -0.56 -21.33 17.41
CA THR A 2 -0.05 -19.94 17.48
C THR A 2 -0.13 -19.31 16.11
N MET A 3 -0.90 -18.24 15.98
CA MET A 3 -0.98 -17.48 14.73
C MET A 3 0.17 -16.47 14.66
N VAL A 4 0.98 -16.57 13.62
CA VAL A 4 2.05 -15.61 13.33
C VAL A 4 1.61 -14.74 12.15
N SER A 5 1.53 -13.43 12.38
CA SER A 5 1.26 -12.44 11.33
C SER A 5 2.56 -11.78 10.89
N ILE A 6 2.88 -11.79 9.60
CA ILE A 6 4.06 -11.11 9.05
C ILE A 6 3.60 -9.94 8.19
N LEU A 7 4.08 -8.73 8.50
CA LEU A 7 3.73 -7.52 7.78
C LEU A 7 4.98 -6.84 7.22
N PRO A 8 4.97 -6.40 5.94
CA PRO A 8 6.00 -5.52 5.43
C PRO A 8 5.85 -4.12 6.03
N MET A 9 6.99 -3.53 6.40
CA MET A 9 7.15 -2.20 6.97
C MET A 9 8.14 -1.42 6.12
N LYS A 10 7.90 -0.12 5.94
CA LYS A 10 8.93 0.77 5.40
C LYS A 10 9.79 1.29 6.56
N THR A 11 11.10 1.14 6.45
CA THR A 11 12.06 1.76 7.36
C THR A 11 12.13 3.27 7.10
N GLU A 12 12.78 4.01 8.00
CA GLU A 12 13.07 5.45 7.80
C GLU A 12 13.91 5.71 6.53
N THR A 13 14.68 4.72 6.07
CA THR A 13 15.45 4.74 4.82
C THR A 13 14.62 4.40 3.58
N GLY A 14 13.34 4.02 3.75
CA GLY A 14 12.43 3.63 2.66
C GLY A 14 12.59 2.18 2.21
N GLU A 15 13.50 1.41 2.82
CA GLU A 15 13.69 -0.01 2.56
C GLU A 15 12.57 -0.85 3.20
N VAL A 16 12.29 -2.02 2.63
CA VAL A 16 11.25 -2.92 3.15
C VAL A 16 11.86 -3.82 4.21
N CYS A 17 11.41 -3.69 5.45
CA CYS A 17 11.64 -4.63 6.54
C CYS A 17 10.37 -5.44 6.79
N TYR A 18 10.48 -6.62 7.38
CA TYR A 18 9.33 -7.46 7.74
C TYR A 18 9.24 -7.60 9.25
N SER A 19 8.04 -7.48 9.81
CA SER A 19 7.79 -7.75 11.23
C SER A 19 6.83 -8.90 11.41
N ALA A 20 7.24 -9.88 12.20
CA ALA A 20 6.37 -10.97 12.62
C ALA A 20 5.80 -10.68 14.02
N VAL A 21 4.53 -11.00 14.23
CA VAL A 21 3.80 -10.82 15.49
C VAL A 21 3.07 -12.11 15.85
N ALA A 22 3.22 -12.55 17.10
CA ALA A 22 2.57 -13.74 17.65
C ALA A 22 2.16 -13.48 19.10
N GLY A 23 0.91 -13.10 19.33
CA GLY A 23 0.43 -12.67 20.66
C GLY A 23 1.17 -11.42 21.15
N ASP A 24 1.89 -11.53 22.25
CA ASP A 24 2.73 -10.49 22.86
C ASP A 24 4.16 -10.45 22.32
N LYS A 25 4.54 -11.42 21.46
CA LYS A 25 5.89 -11.52 20.88
C LYS A 25 5.95 -10.85 19.53
N ARG A 26 7.09 -10.22 19.26
CA ARG A 26 7.36 -9.53 18.00
C ARG A 26 8.82 -9.74 17.60
N SER A 27 9.05 -9.86 16.31
CA SER A 27 10.38 -9.87 15.71
C SER A 27 10.40 -9.01 14.44
N GLN A 28 11.61 -8.72 13.96
CA GLN A 28 11.86 -8.01 12.70
C GLN A 28 12.98 -8.72 11.93
N GLY A 29 12.94 -8.63 10.61
CA GLY A 29 13.97 -9.16 9.72
C GLY A 29 13.96 -8.45 8.38
N ASN A 30 15.06 -8.50 7.64
CA ASN A 30 15.15 -7.91 6.29
C ASN A 30 14.31 -8.70 5.29
N THR A 31 14.02 -9.96 5.61
CA THR A 31 13.11 -10.82 4.85
C THR A 31 11.99 -11.35 5.74
N ALA A 32 10.89 -11.76 5.12
CA ALA A 32 9.79 -12.43 5.82
C ALA A 32 10.26 -13.73 6.52
N GLY A 33 11.22 -14.45 5.92
CA GLY A 33 11.82 -15.65 6.51
C GLY A 33 12.62 -15.33 7.76
N GLU A 34 13.48 -14.31 7.71
CA GLU A 34 14.26 -13.87 8.89
C GLU A 34 13.35 -13.45 10.04
N ALA A 35 12.27 -12.71 9.75
CA ALA A 35 11.28 -12.35 10.77
C ALA A 35 10.59 -13.58 11.36
N LEU A 36 10.24 -14.58 10.53
CA LEU A 36 9.62 -15.82 10.96
C LEU A 36 10.55 -16.67 11.83
N ASP A 37 11.82 -16.81 11.43
CA ASP A 37 12.82 -17.55 12.20
C ASP A 37 13.04 -16.89 13.56
N ALA A 38 13.15 -15.56 13.58
CA ALA A 38 13.35 -14.79 14.80
C ALA A 38 12.17 -14.85 15.78
N ILE A 39 10.92 -14.99 15.29
CA ILE A 39 9.77 -15.17 16.19
C ILE A 39 9.60 -16.63 16.61
N THR A 40 9.95 -17.58 15.76
CA THR A 40 9.90 -19.01 16.07
C THR A 40 10.88 -19.36 17.18
N ALA A 41 12.06 -18.72 17.22
CA ALA A 41 13.01 -18.83 18.33
C ALA A 41 12.45 -18.38 19.70
N GLN A 42 11.42 -17.52 19.69
CA GLN A 42 10.76 -17.04 20.91
C GLN A 42 9.55 -17.90 21.28
N LEU A 43 9.06 -18.78 20.40
CA LEU A 43 7.88 -19.61 20.64
C LEU A 43 8.29 -20.94 21.30
N PRO A 44 7.48 -21.46 22.26
CA PRO A 44 7.77 -22.74 22.90
C PRO A 44 7.75 -23.89 21.89
N GLY A 45 8.69 -24.83 22.03
CA GLY A 45 9.05 -25.87 21.06
C GLY A 45 7.99 -26.91 20.67
N ASP A 46 6.75 -26.78 21.16
CA ASP A 46 5.65 -27.71 20.89
C ASP A 46 4.65 -27.20 19.83
N ALA A 47 4.97 -26.11 19.14
CA ALA A 47 4.13 -25.55 18.08
C ALA A 47 4.21 -26.38 16.78
N SER A 48 3.77 -27.64 16.83
CA SER A 48 3.50 -28.47 15.65
C SER A 48 2.33 -27.86 14.87
N GLY A 49 2.64 -27.00 13.89
CA GLY A 49 1.70 -26.44 12.92
C GLY A 49 1.71 -24.92 12.89
N THR A 50 2.67 -24.32 12.17
CA THR A 50 2.66 -22.89 11.85
C THR A 50 1.84 -22.66 10.59
N LEU A 51 0.71 -21.96 10.71
CA LEU A 51 -0.09 -21.48 9.58
C LEU A 51 0.41 -20.08 9.19
N VAL A 52 1.00 -19.95 8.01
CA VAL A 52 1.42 -18.65 7.44
C VAL A 52 0.34 -18.15 6.49
N ILE A 53 -0.26 -16.99 6.80
CA ILE A 53 -1.21 -16.31 5.92
C ILE A 53 -0.52 -15.12 5.28
N VAL A 54 -0.26 -15.21 3.97
CA VAL A 54 0.26 -14.09 3.19
C VAL A 54 -0.92 -13.32 2.59
N GLN A 55 -1.22 -12.14 3.14
CA GLN A 55 -2.16 -11.22 2.52
C GLN A 55 -1.44 -10.34 1.49
N SER A 56 -1.49 -10.76 0.24
CA SER A 56 -1.07 -9.91 -0.88
C SER A 56 -2.04 -8.73 -0.97
N ARG A 57 -1.61 -7.53 -0.54
CA ARG A 57 -2.36 -6.30 -0.83
C ARG A 57 -2.35 -6.11 -2.34
N ALA A 58 -3.49 -6.36 -2.98
CA ALA A 58 -3.65 -6.12 -4.40
C ALA A 58 -3.39 -4.63 -4.69
N PRO A 59 -2.71 -4.29 -5.80
CA PRO A 59 -2.62 -2.91 -6.24
C PRO A 59 -4.02 -2.31 -6.38
N ASP A 60 -4.12 -0.98 -6.24
CA ASP A 60 -5.40 -0.29 -6.37
C ASP A 60 -6.05 -0.64 -7.72
N ARG A 61 -7.17 -1.36 -7.66
CA ARG A 61 -7.92 -1.79 -8.84
C ARG A 61 -8.77 -0.69 -9.45
N PHE A 62 -8.99 0.40 -8.70
CA PHE A 62 -9.89 1.49 -9.08
C PHE A 62 -9.13 2.65 -9.73
N PHE A 63 -7.88 2.90 -9.31
CA PHE A 63 -7.00 3.88 -9.93
C PHE A 63 -5.57 3.32 -10.07
N GLY A 64 -5.19 3.02 -11.30
CA GLY A 64 -3.97 2.28 -11.60
C GLY A 64 -2.70 3.12 -11.49
N VAL A 65 -1.54 2.45 -11.38
CA VAL A 65 -0.21 3.08 -11.30
C VAL A 65 0.05 4.03 -12.47
N ALA A 66 -0.36 3.66 -13.69
CA ALA A 66 -0.18 4.51 -14.87
C ALA A 66 -0.98 5.83 -14.78
N GLN A 67 -2.22 5.77 -14.27
CA GLN A 67 -3.05 6.96 -14.08
C GLN A 67 -2.47 7.86 -12.98
N GLN A 68 -1.98 7.27 -11.90
CA GLN A 68 -1.31 8.00 -10.81
C GLN A 68 -0.03 8.70 -11.30
N GLN A 69 0.80 8.02 -12.09
CA GLN A 69 2.00 8.60 -12.68
C GLN A 69 1.65 9.77 -13.62
N ARG A 70 0.63 9.59 -14.46
CA ARG A 70 0.19 10.64 -15.39
C ARG A 70 -0.37 11.85 -14.66
N LEU A 71 -1.20 11.64 -13.64
CA LEU A 71 -1.73 12.70 -12.78
C LEU A 71 -0.61 13.47 -12.08
N ALA A 72 0.38 12.77 -11.52
CA ALA A 72 1.51 13.39 -10.85
C ALA A 72 2.33 14.28 -11.80
N GLU A 73 2.56 13.81 -13.03
CA GLU A 73 3.26 14.56 -14.06
C GLU A 73 2.49 15.82 -14.49
N LEU A 74 1.19 15.71 -14.75
CA LEU A 74 0.37 16.87 -15.12
C LEU A 74 0.27 17.87 -13.96
N MET A 75 0.14 17.42 -12.71
CA MET A 75 0.14 18.28 -11.53
C MET A 75 1.49 18.98 -11.30
N ARG A 76 2.60 18.37 -11.70
CA ARG A 76 3.93 19.00 -11.68
C ARG A 76 4.00 20.10 -12.74
N ARG A 77 3.65 19.78 -13.99
CA ARG A 77 3.62 20.75 -15.09
C ARG A 77 2.69 21.92 -14.82
N TRP A 78 1.51 21.65 -14.26
CA TRP A 78 0.55 22.67 -13.87
C TRP A 78 1.15 23.65 -12.86
N ARG A 79 1.84 23.14 -11.82
CA ARG A 79 2.54 23.98 -10.84
C ARG A 79 3.65 24.80 -11.49
N GLU A 80 4.47 24.18 -12.33
CA GLU A 80 5.56 24.86 -13.04
C GLU A 80 5.04 25.98 -13.96
N ALA A 81 3.96 25.74 -14.71
CA ALA A 81 3.33 26.75 -15.55
C ALA A 81 2.76 27.88 -14.70
N ARG A 82 2.01 27.56 -13.64
CA ARG A 82 1.44 28.54 -12.70
C ARG A 82 2.52 29.42 -12.07
N ASP A 83 3.63 28.84 -11.65
CA ASP A 83 4.73 29.57 -11.01
C ASP A 83 5.46 30.49 -12.00
N ARG A 84 5.36 30.23 -13.32
CA ARG A 84 5.79 31.11 -14.41
C ARG A 84 4.72 32.09 -14.90
N GLY A 85 3.51 32.06 -14.33
CA GLY A 85 2.36 32.85 -14.80
C GLY A 85 1.74 32.34 -16.11
N GLU A 86 2.11 31.13 -16.53
CA GLU A 86 1.57 30.42 -17.69
C GLU A 86 0.42 29.50 -17.29
N THR A 87 -0.33 29.04 -18.28
CA THR A 87 -1.36 28.00 -18.13
C THR A 87 -0.98 26.76 -18.92
N LEU A 88 -1.43 25.59 -18.44
CA LEU A 88 -1.38 24.38 -19.25
C LEU A 88 -2.14 24.56 -20.57
N SER A 89 -1.78 23.76 -21.57
CA SER A 89 -2.56 23.68 -22.80
C SER A 89 -3.99 23.18 -22.52
N ALA A 90 -4.94 23.51 -23.40
CA ALA A 90 -6.33 23.09 -23.24
C ALA A 90 -6.48 21.55 -23.19
N GLU A 91 -5.67 20.83 -23.97
CA GLU A 91 -5.63 19.36 -23.95
C GLU A 91 -5.12 18.80 -22.62
N GLU A 92 -4.01 19.34 -22.11
CA GLU A 92 -3.45 18.92 -20.81
C GLU A 92 -4.38 19.27 -19.65
N HIS A 93 -5.12 20.39 -19.74
CA HIS A 93 -6.11 20.76 -18.73
C HIS A 93 -7.30 19.80 -18.73
N ALA A 94 -7.84 19.48 -19.91
CA ALA A 94 -8.93 18.53 -20.04
C ALA A 94 -8.52 17.11 -19.58
N GLU A 95 -7.27 16.70 -19.87
CA GLU A 95 -6.73 15.44 -19.37
C GLU A 95 -6.58 15.44 -17.84
N LEU A 96 -6.09 16.54 -17.27
CA LEU A 96 -5.95 16.69 -15.83
C LEU A 96 -7.32 16.59 -15.13
N ASP A 97 -8.33 17.30 -15.63
CA ASP A 97 -9.69 17.25 -15.10
C ASP A 97 -10.29 15.83 -15.18
N ALA A 98 -10.08 15.13 -16.30
CA ALA A 98 -10.53 13.76 -16.47
C ALA A 98 -9.86 12.79 -15.47
N LEU A 99 -8.55 12.96 -15.23
CA LEU A 99 -7.82 12.14 -14.26
C LEU A 99 -8.22 12.45 -12.81
N VAL A 100 -8.47 13.71 -12.48
CA VAL A 100 -8.99 14.10 -11.16
C VAL A 100 -10.38 13.48 -10.92
N GLN A 101 -11.27 13.56 -11.91
CA GLN A 101 -12.59 12.94 -11.80
C GLN A 101 -12.50 11.41 -11.67
N ALA A 102 -11.60 10.77 -12.42
CA ALA A 102 -11.35 9.34 -12.30
C ALA A 102 -10.86 8.95 -10.91
N GLU A 103 -9.94 9.70 -10.30
CA GLU A 103 -9.45 9.44 -8.94
C GLU A 103 -10.54 9.68 -7.88
N LEU A 104 -11.40 10.69 -8.05
CA LEU A 104 -12.55 10.91 -7.16
C LEU A 104 -13.52 9.72 -7.19
N ASN A 105 -13.86 9.23 -8.39
CA ASN A 105 -14.72 8.06 -8.58
C ASN A 105 -14.07 6.79 -7.99
N ALA A 106 -12.75 6.63 -8.18
CA ALA A 106 -11.99 5.53 -7.60
C ALA A 106 -12.02 5.58 -6.06
N SER A 107 -11.91 6.77 -5.47
CA SER A 107 -12.02 6.96 -4.03
C SER A 107 -13.38 6.54 -3.48
N GLY A 108 -14.46 6.91 -4.16
CA GLY A 108 -15.81 6.44 -3.83
C GLY A 108 -15.93 4.92 -3.92
N SER A 109 -15.36 4.32 -4.96
CA SER A 109 -15.36 2.86 -5.16
C SER A 109 -14.56 2.12 -4.09
N ARG A 110 -13.43 2.69 -3.63
CA ARG A 110 -12.65 2.17 -2.50
C ARG A 110 -13.47 2.20 -1.22
N ALA A 111 -14.13 3.31 -0.92
CA ALA A 111 -14.97 3.45 0.27
C ALA A 111 -16.14 2.45 0.26
N ALA A 112 -16.85 2.32 -0.87
CA ALA A 112 -17.92 1.34 -1.03
C ALA A 112 -17.43 -0.10 -0.82
N SER A 113 -16.29 -0.45 -1.43
CA SER A 113 -15.71 -1.79 -1.29
C SER A 113 -15.29 -2.12 0.15
N ILE A 114 -14.93 -1.12 0.96
CA ILE A 114 -14.62 -1.31 2.38
C ILE A 114 -15.91 -1.49 3.17
N ALA A 115 -16.93 -0.67 2.92
CA ALA A 115 -18.23 -0.78 3.59
C ALA A 115 -18.86 -2.17 3.36
N GLU A 116 -18.87 -2.66 2.12
CA GLU A 116 -19.35 -4.00 1.77
C GLU A 116 -18.56 -5.15 2.43
N ALA A 117 -17.30 -4.91 2.79
CA ALA A 117 -16.46 -5.90 3.46
C ALA A 117 -16.67 -5.90 4.98
N LEU A 118 -17.14 -4.80 5.56
CA LEU A 118 -17.45 -4.67 6.98
C LEU A 118 -18.86 -5.19 7.34
N ASP A 119 -19.79 -5.16 6.37
CA ASP A 119 -21.14 -5.71 6.53
C ASP A 119 -21.19 -7.26 6.43
N ARG A 120 -20.07 -7.93 6.15
CA ARG A 120 -19.96 -9.40 6.07
C ARG A 120 -19.29 -9.98 7.31
#